data_AF-A0A852ZJ77-F1
#
_entry.id   AF-A0A852ZJ77-F1
#
_cell.length_a   1.000
_cell.length_b   1.000
_cell.length_c   1.000
_cell.angle_alpha   90.00
_cell.angle_beta   90.00
_cell.angle_gamma   90.00
#
_symmetry.space_group_name_H-M   'P 1'
#
loop_
_entity.id
_entity.type
_entity.pdbx_description
1 polymer ?
#
loop_
_entity_poly.entity_id
_entity_poly.type
_entity_poly.pdbx_seq_one_letter_code
_entity_poly.pdbx_strand_id
1 'polypeptide(L)'
;MTAPELVESTGDRRCDRIVRGVVGIFENAFPERIRGFYLRGSHASGTSTDGSDLDLYVVFKDHFADVPEYDRARALTVHCAQLTPVLLEIVVSGERGFRRPEAFSAALDLKLGTRLLHGEDIRAELPAFDADAYVRSVVHTPYYSYSFPAQRHDAGPLVHPLRHLDPDGPFFGFDQWMMPGPDGVDQPSTKLLIATVGWTATAIIALSGGQYVRDKAACVELYQKHVADEWTELVVQVHDLCRNRWHYGLPSDPADRRTLRALCGRTLDFQNHYLTVYRRYQLTELASGDSERQRLAAERCKQIVFSDQEMVDALRKVGDPASG
;
A
#
# COMPACT_ATOMS: atom_id res chain seq x y z
N MET A 1 4.72 -7.53 -36.33
CA MET A 1 5.63 -7.57 -35.16
C MET A 1 5.36 -8.84 -34.41
N THR A 2 6.40 -9.62 -34.07
CA THR A 2 6.28 -10.77 -33.19
C THR A 2 5.87 -10.30 -31.79
N ALA A 3 5.03 -11.07 -31.09
CA ALA A 3 4.64 -10.71 -29.73
C ALA A 3 5.88 -10.70 -28.83
N PRO A 4 6.02 -9.73 -27.91
CA PRO A 4 7.16 -9.67 -27.01
C PRO A 4 7.21 -10.92 -26.13
N GLU A 5 8.41 -11.46 -25.94
CA GLU A 5 8.65 -12.59 -25.05
C GLU A 5 8.78 -12.09 -23.60
N LEU A 6 8.17 -12.83 -22.67
CA LEU A 6 8.28 -12.54 -21.24
C LEU A 6 9.41 -13.40 -20.66
N VAL A 7 10.29 -12.79 -19.87
CA VAL A 7 11.36 -13.46 -19.13
C VAL A 7 10.77 -14.39 -18.08
N GLU A 8 9.70 -13.95 -17.43
CA GLU A 8 8.97 -14.73 -16.44
C GLU A 8 7.46 -14.70 -16.70
N SER A 9 6.75 -15.76 -16.30
CA SER A 9 5.28 -15.81 -16.35
C SER A 9 4.67 -15.29 -15.06
N THR A 10 3.49 -14.68 -15.18
CA THR A 10 2.60 -14.30 -14.07
C THR A 10 1.96 -15.51 -13.38
N GLY A 11 2.10 -16.72 -13.95
CA GLY A 11 1.40 -17.93 -13.52
C GLY A 11 -0.01 -18.07 -14.10
N ASP A 12 -0.52 -17.04 -14.79
CA ASP A 12 -1.83 -17.04 -15.45
C ASP A 12 -1.68 -16.67 -16.93
N ARG A 13 -2.12 -17.56 -17.83
CA ARG A 13 -2.05 -17.35 -19.29
C ARG A 13 -2.84 -16.12 -19.76
N ARG A 14 -3.95 -15.77 -19.10
CA ARG A 14 -4.74 -14.58 -19.39
C ARG A 14 -3.92 -13.33 -19.05
N CYS A 15 -3.36 -13.26 -17.84
CA CYS A 15 -2.50 -12.14 -17.41
C CYS A 15 -1.26 -12.03 -18.29
N ASP A 16 -0.60 -13.14 -18.65
CA ASP A 16 0.54 -13.13 -19.56
C ASP A 16 0.20 -12.54 -20.94
N ARG A 17 -1.01 -12.76 -21.46
CA ARG A 17 -1.44 -12.12 -22.72
C ARG A 17 -1.65 -10.62 -22.56
N ILE A 18 -2.25 -10.20 -21.44
CA ILE A 18 -2.45 -8.77 -21.12
C ILE A 18 -1.08 -8.09 -21.01
N VAL A 19 -0.14 -8.66 -20.24
CA VAL A 19 1.22 -8.13 -20.09
C VAL A 19 1.92 -7.99 -21.44
N ARG A 20 1.89 -9.00 -22.32
CA ARG A 20 2.49 -8.88 -23.65
C ARG A 20 1.88 -7.76 -24.48
N GLY A 21 0.56 -7.56 -24.37
CA GLY A 21 -0.13 -6.43 -24.99
C GLY A 21 0.37 -5.08 -24.45
N VAL A 22 0.45 -4.95 -23.12
CA VAL A 22 0.98 -3.74 -22.45
C VAL A 22 2.43 -3.47 -22.88
N VAL A 23 3.30 -4.48 -22.88
CA VAL A 23 4.70 -4.36 -23.35
C VAL A 23 4.73 -3.85 -24.79
N GLY A 24 4.00 -4.48 -25.72
CA GLY A 24 3.98 -4.06 -27.12
C GLY A 24 3.45 -2.64 -27.32
N ILE A 25 2.45 -2.21 -26.54
CA ILE A 25 1.90 -0.86 -26.56
C ILE A 25 2.94 0.17 -26.08
N PHE A 26 3.58 -0.08 -24.93
CA PHE A 26 4.57 0.84 -24.35
C PHE A 26 5.85 0.92 -25.19
N GLU A 27 6.38 -0.20 -25.66
CA GLU A 27 7.58 -0.21 -26.52
C GLU A 27 7.35 0.51 -27.85
N ASN A 28 6.14 0.41 -28.41
CA ASN A 28 5.78 1.15 -29.62
C ASN A 28 5.56 2.65 -29.35
N ALA A 29 4.98 3.01 -28.20
CA ALA A 29 4.72 4.41 -27.82
C ALA A 29 5.97 5.15 -27.35
N PHE A 30 6.94 4.44 -26.74
CA PHE A 30 8.17 4.99 -26.19
C PHE A 30 9.40 4.16 -26.64
N PRO A 31 9.73 4.15 -27.94
CA PRO A 31 10.81 3.32 -28.46
C PRO A 31 12.13 3.56 -27.73
N GLU A 32 12.76 2.48 -27.28
CA GLU A 32 14.06 2.46 -26.57
C GLU A 32 14.09 3.18 -25.21
N ARG A 33 12.96 3.75 -24.75
CA ARG A 33 12.86 4.49 -23.49
C ARG A 33 12.56 3.61 -22.28
N ILE A 34 12.03 2.42 -22.48
CA ILE A 34 11.67 1.52 -21.38
C ILE A 34 12.91 0.74 -20.94
N ARG A 35 13.17 0.74 -19.63
CA ARG A 35 14.18 -0.10 -18.98
C ARG A 35 13.64 -1.50 -18.76
N GLY A 36 12.45 -1.60 -18.18
CA GLY A 36 11.85 -2.90 -17.92
C GLY A 36 10.43 -2.83 -17.36
N PHE A 37 9.77 -3.97 -17.44
CA PHE A 37 8.43 -4.22 -16.91
C PHE A 37 8.56 -5.21 -15.76
N TYR A 38 8.00 -4.86 -14.61
CA TYR A 38 8.09 -5.66 -13.40
C TYR A 38 6.70 -5.99 -12.88
N LEU A 39 6.47 -7.26 -12.58
CA LEU A 39 5.28 -7.75 -11.90
C LEU A 39 5.39 -7.43 -10.42
N ARG A 40 4.33 -6.91 -9.80
CA ARG A 40 4.25 -6.71 -8.35
C ARG A 40 3.01 -7.40 -7.77
N GLY A 41 2.81 -7.24 -6.46
CA GLY A 41 1.60 -7.70 -5.80
C GLY A 41 1.46 -9.22 -5.76
N SER A 42 0.20 -9.69 -5.73
CA SER A 42 -0.10 -11.10 -5.46
C SER A 42 0.37 -12.07 -6.55
N HIS A 43 0.43 -11.62 -7.81
CA HIS A 43 0.99 -12.41 -8.90
C HIS A 43 2.52 -12.53 -8.80
N ALA A 44 3.21 -11.48 -8.31
CA ALA A 44 4.65 -11.56 -8.09
C ALA A 44 5.01 -12.55 -6.96
N SER A 45 4.23 -12.60 -5.89
CA SER A 45 4.45 -13.53 -4.77
C SER A 45 3.90 -14.95 -5.00
N GLY A 46 3.20 -15.20 -6.12
CA GLY A 46 2.58 -16.50 -6.39
C GLY A 46 1.38 -16.81 -5.50
N THR A 47 0.75 -15.77 -4.92
CA THR A 47 -0.40 -15.91 -4.01
C THR A 47 -1.71 -15.45 -4.64
N SER A 48 -1.72 -15.11 -5.93
CA SER A 48 -2.91 -14.55 -6.61
C SER A 48 -4.14 -15.45 -6.48
N THR A 49 -5.30 -14.81 -6.39
CA THR A 49 -6.63 -15.45 -6.40
C THR A 49 -7.45 -14.88 -7.55
N ASP A 50 -8.62 -15.44 -7.84
CA ASP A 50 -9.45 -14.96 -8.96
C ASP A 50 -9.84 -13.46 -8.85
N GLY A 51 -9.87 -12.92 -7.63
CA GLY A 51 -10.14 -11.49 -7.36
C GLY A 51 -8.89 -10.59 -7.32
N SER A 52 -7.72 -11.13 -7.63
CA SER A 52 -6.46 -10.37 -7.63
C SER A 52 -6.40 -9.37 -8.79
N ASP A 53 -5.84 -8.21 -8.49
CA ASP A 53 -5.37 -7.21 -9.46
C ASP A 53 -4.10 -7.70 -10.17
N LEU A 54 -3.90 -7.19 -11.39
CA LEU A 54 -2.63 -7.28 -12.11
C LEU A 54 -1.87 -5.97 -11.91
N ASP A 55 -0.86 -5.99 -11.05
CA ASP A 55 -0.06 -4.82 -10.73
C ASP A 55 1.28 -4.85 -11.48
N LEU A 56 1.63 -3.76 -12.16
CA LEU A 56 2.88 -3.62 -12.92
C LEU A 56 3.64 -2.34 -12.55
N TYR A 57 4.96 -2.43 -12.55
CA TYR A 57 5.86 -1.29 -12.72
C TYR A 57 6.35 -1.23 -14.17
N VAL A 58 6.31 -0.05 -14.76
CA VAL A 58 6.99 0.27 -16.01
C VAL A 58 8.07 1.28 -15.70
N VAL A 59 9.33 0.84 -15.81
CA VAL A 59 10.49 1.66 -15.50
C VAL A 59 11.04 2.25 -16.79
N PHE A 60 11.15 3.57 -16.86
CA PHE A 60 11.80 4.30 -17.94
C PHE A 60 13.29 4.46 -17.66
N LYS A 61 14.12 4.40 -18.70
CA LYS A 61 15.55 4.67 -18.63
C LYS A 61 15.80 6.12 -18.19
N ASP A 62 16.74 6.29 -17.28
CA ASP A 62 17.06 7.56 -16.62
C ASP A 62 15.85 8.26 -15.97
N HIS A 63 15.37 9.32 -16.62
CA HIS A 63 14.24 10.15 -16.22
C HIS A 63 13.35 10.37 -17.45
N PHE A 64 12.10 10.78 -17.22
CA PHE A 64 11.25 11.27 -18.29
C PHE A 64 11.92 12.48 -18.95
N ALA A 65 11.93 12.52 -20.28
CA ALA A 65 12.55 13.57 -21.08
C ALA A 65 11.92 14.94 -20.79
N ASP A 66 10.60 14.96 -20.58
CA ASP A 66 9.83 16.13 -20.24
C ASP A 66 8.51 15.75 -19.54
N VAL A 67 7.78 16.77 -19.06
CA VAL A 67 6.45 16.60 -18.45
C VAL A 67 5.44 15.97 -19.44
N PRO A 68 5.39 16.38 -20.73
CA PRO A 68 4.56 15.70 -21.72
C PRO A 68 4.82 14.19 -21.88
N GLU A 69 6.06 13.70 -21.81
CA GLU A 69 6.36 12.26 -21.87
C GLU A 69 5.74 11.53 -20.67
N TYR A 70 5.90 12.08 -19.47
CA TYR A 70 5.26 11.55 -18.26
C TYR A 70 3.74 11.53 -18.37
N ASP A 71 3.13 12.63 -18.83
CA ASP A 71 1.67 12.72 -18.99
C ASP A 71 1.14 11.73 -20.03
N ARG A 72 1.86 11.55 -21.16
CA ARG A 72 1.54 10.51 -22.15
C ARG A 72 1.64 9.11 -21.55
N ALA A 73 2.69 8.83 -20.77
CA ALA A 73 2.87 7.53 -20.12
C ALA A 73 1.72 7.25 -19.14
N ARG A 74 1.33 8.24 -18.33
CA ARG A 74 0.18 8.14 -17.42
C ARG A 74 -1.16 7.99 -18.14
N ALA A 75 -1.39 8.71 -19.22
CA ALA A 75 -2.61 8.53 -20.01
C ALA A 75 -2.67 7.10 -20.58
N LEU A 76 -1.53 6.58 -21.02
CA LEU A 76 -1.43 5.23 -21.57
C LEU A 76 -1.72 4.15 -20.52
N THR A 77 -1.35 4.34 -19.24
CA THR A 77 -1.71 3.40 -18.18
C THR A 77 -3.23 3.30 -18.01
N VAL A 78 -3.93 4.43 -18.02
CA VAL A 78 -5.40 4.50 -17.92
C VAL A 78 -6.06 3.80 -19.10
N HIS A 79 -5.57 4.06 -20.32
CA HIS A 79 -6.08 3.39 -21.52
C HIS A 79 -5.84 1.88 -21.48
N CYS A 80 -4.65 1.42 -21.07
CA CYS A 80 -4.37 0.00 -20.92
C CYS A 80 -5.32 -0.66 -19.92
N ALA A 81 -5.60 -0.01 -18.79
CA ALA A 81 -6.53 -0.53 -17.79
C ALA A 81 -7.97 -0.67 -18.32
N GLN A 82 -8.42 0.22 -19.20
CA GLN A 82 -9.75 0.15 -19.85
C GLN A 82 -9.87 -0.97 -20.90
N LEU A 83 -8.73 -1.46 -21.42
CA LEU A 83 -8.70 -2.48 -22.47
C LEU A 83 -8.68 -3.92 -21.92
N THR A 84 -8.63 -4.08 -20.60
CA THR A 84 -8.51 -5.39 -19.96
C THR A 84 -9.70 -5.69 -19.05
N PRO A 85 -10.18 -6.94 -19.04
CA PRO A 85 -11.21 -7.39 -18.12
C PRO A 85 -10.67 -7.72 -16.70
N VAL A 86 -9.42 -7.40 -16.40
CA VAL A 86 -8.78 -7.55 -15.07
C VAL A 86 -8.45 -6.16 -14.55
N LEU A 87 -8.62 -5.91 -13.25
CA LEU A 87 -8.16 -4.67 -12.63
C LEU A 87 -6.64 -4.56 -12.80
N LEU A 88 -6.21 -3.67 -13.70
CA LEU A 88 -4.81 -3.47 -14.06
C LEU A 88 -4.32 -2.15 -13.49
N GLU A 89 -3.36 -2.22 -12.57
CA GLU A 89 -2.65 -1.07 -12.04
C GLU A 89 -1.25 -1.01 -12.65
N ILE A 90 -0.94 0.09 -13.34
CA ILE A 90 0.41 0.32 -13.87
C ILE A 90 0.98 1.58 -13.22
N VAL A 91 2.11 1.41 -12.54
CA VAL A 91 2.91 2.51 -12.01
C VAL A 91 4.07 2.78 -12.95
N VAL A 92 4.15 4.00 -13.47
CA VAL A 92 5.27 4.46 -14.32
C VAL A 92 6.28 5.25 -13.49
N SER A 93 7.57 5.01 -13.70
CA SER A 93 8.64 5.75 -13.01
C SER A 93 9.93 5.76 -13.82
N GLY A 94 10.73 6.82 -13.71
CA GLY A 94 12.10 6.82 -14.23
C GLY A 94 13.05 6.16 -13.23
N GLU A 95 14.02 5.37 -13.70
CA GLU A 95 14.91 4.61 -12.82
C GLU A 95 15.76 5.48 -11.89
N ARG A 96 16.13 6.70 -12.32
CA ARG A 96 16.84 7.66 -11.48
C ARG A 96 15.99 8.14 -10.30
N GLY A 97 14.67 8.08 -10.43
CA GLY A 97 13.73 8.37 -9.36
C GLY A 97 13.95 7.47 -8.15
N PHE A 98 14.20 6.17 -8.35
CA PHE A 98 14.41 5.20 -7.26
C PHE A 98 15.71 5.42 -6.46
N ARG A 99 16.62 6.25 -6.96
CA ARG A 99 17.86 6.62 -6.25
C ARG A 99 17.69 7.85 -5.36
N ARG A 100 16.52 8.50 -5.39
CA ARG A 100 16.23 9.67 -4.57
C ARG A 100 15.79 9.24 -3.16
N PRO A 101 16.17 9.96 -2.10
CA PRO A 101 15.75 9.63 -0.73
C PRO A 101 14.23 9.52 -0.56
N GLU A 102 13.46 10.37 -1.25
CA GLU A 102 12.00 10.41 -1.14
C GLU A 102 11.32 9.19 -1.79
N ALA A 103 12.02 8.50 -2.70
CA ALA A 103 11.51 7.33 -3.41
C ALA A 103 11.87 6.01 -2.72
N PHE A 104 12.37 6.06 -1.47
CA PHE A 104 12.82 4.88 -0.72
C PHE A 104 11.81 3.74 -0.76
N SER A 105 10.54 4.02 -0.46
CA SER A 105 9.49 2.98 -0.43
C SER A 105 9.28 2.34 -1.81
N ALA A 106 9.32 3.13 -2.88
CA ALA A 106 9.13 2.62 -4.25
C ALA A 106 10.36 1.81 -4.72
N ALA A 107 11.56 2.26 -4.35
CA ALA A 107 12.80 1.53 -4.64
C ALA A 107 12.85 0.19 -3.89
N LEU A 108 12.42 0.18 -2.63
CA LEU A 108 12.32 -1.02 -1.81
C LEU A 108 11.29 -2.00 -2.36
N ASP A 109 10.09 -1.51 -2.72
CA ASP A 109 9.05 -2.32 -3.35
C ASP A 109 9.57 -2.93 -4.66
N LEU A 110 10.19 -2.12 -5.53
CA LEU A 110 10.79 -2.62 -6.76
C LEU A 110 11.85 -3.70 -6.50
N LYS A 111 12.76 -3.47 -5.54
CA LYS A 111 13.88 -4.37 -5.25
C LYS A 111 13.43 -5.71 -4.68
N LEU A 112 12.48 -5.71 -3.75
CA LEU A 112 12.14 -6.90 -2.95
C LEU A 112 10.77 -7.50 -3.28
N GLY A 113 9.85 -6.70 -3.80
CA GLY A 113 8.44 -7.05 -4.02
C GLY A 113 8.08 -7.35 -5.47
N THR A 114 9.03 -7.33 -6.41
CA THR A 114 8.74 -7.50 -7.84
C THR A 114 9.49 -8.65 -8.50
N ARG A 115 9.03 -9.03 -9.71
CA ARG A 115 9.68 -9.98 -10.64
C ARG A 115 9.81 -9.34 -12.01
N LEU A 116 10.94 -9.51 -12.68
CA LEU A 116 11.13 -8.97 -14.04
C LEU A 116 10.28 -9.76 -15.03
N LEU A 117 9.49 -9.06 -15.84
CA LEU A 117 8.72 -9.67 -16.93
C LEU A 117 9.35 -9.42 -18.29
N HIS A 118 9.95 -8.24 -18.53
CA HIS A 118 10.53 -7.87 -19.81
C HIS A 118 11.55 -6.74 -19.65
N GLY A 119 12.58 -6.70 -20.50
CA GLY A 119 13.63 -5.67 -20.50
C GLY A 119 14.84 -6.05 -19.63
N GLU A 120 15.48 -5.05 -19.03
CA GLU A 120 16.69 -5.17 -18.22
C GLU A 120 16.39 -5.01 -16.72
N ASP A 121 16.94 -5.91 -15.90
CA ASP A 121 16.77 -5.91 -14.46
C ASP A 121 17.70 -4.91 -13.77
N ILE A 122 17.14 -3.89 -13.12
CA ILE A 122 17.91 -2.89 -12.36
C ILE A 122 17.89 -3.12 -10.86
N ARG A 123 17.20 -4.17 -10.36
CA ARG A 123 17.02 -4.36 -8.91
C ARG A 123 18.34 -4.52 -8.17
N ALA A 124 19.34 -5.14 -8.79
CA ALA A 124 20.67 -5.28 -8.20
C ALA A 124 21.39 -3.93 -7.98
N GLU A 125 21.05 -2.90 -8.77
CA GLU A 125 21.69 -1.58 -8.72
C GLU A 125 21.01 -0.59 -7.76
N LEU A 126 19.79 -0.90 -7.30
CA LEU A 126 19.08 -0.02 -6.39
C LEU A 126 19.82 0.06 -5.04
N PRO A 127 19.71 1.18 -4.30
CA PRO A 127 20.41 1.37 -3.04
C PRO A 127 20.18 0.22 -2.04
N ALA A 128 21.12 0.06 -1.11
CA ALA A 128 20.86 -0.74 0.08
C ALA A 128 19.82 -0.04 0.95
N PHE A 129 19.08 -0.82 1.74
CA PHE A 129 18.04 -0.32 2.62
C PHE A 129 18.43 -0.59 4.05
N ASP A 130 18.42 0.44 4.88
CA ASP A 130 18.52 0.29 6.32
C ASP A 130 17.11 0.17 6.93
N ALA A 131 17.03 -0.51 8.08
CA ALA A 131 15.76 -0.78 8.74
C ALA A 131 15.08 0.50 9.27
N ASP A 132 15.85 1.52 9.63
CA ASP A 132 15.35 2.77 10.20
C ASP A 132 14.67 3.65 9.13
N ALA A 133 15.25 3.73 7.93
CA ALA A 133 14.63 4.32 6.75
C ALA A 133 13.37 3.56 6.33
N TYR A 134 13.38 2.22 6.41
CA TYR A 134 12.18 1.43 6.18
C TYR A 134 11.07 1.78 7.15
N VAL A 135 11.34 1.75 8.46
CA VAL A 135 10.39 2.12 9.51
C VAL A 135 9.80 3.50 9.23
N ARG A 136 10.63 4.52 8.99
CA ARG A 136 10.16 5.88 8.67
C ARG A 136 9.25 5.92 7.44
N SER A 137 9.54 5.10 6.44
CA SER A 137 8.77 5.07 5.19
C SER A 137 7.40 4.41 5.35
N VAL A 138 7.27 3.36 6.18
CA VAL A 138 6.01 2.58 6.28
C VAL A 138 5.16 2.93 7.49
N VAL A 139 5.73 3.48 8.55
CA VAL A 139 4.97 3.73 9.78
C VAL A 139 3.81 4.69 9.57
N HIS A 140 3.88 5.62 8.61
CA HIS A 140 2.73 6.49 8.33
C HIS A 140 1.71 5.91 7.34
N THR A 141 1.98 4.78 6.68
CA THR A 141 1.08 4.26 5.62
C THR A 141 -0.34 3.89 6.08
N PRO A 142 -0.61 3.46 7.34
CA PRO A 142 -1.98 3.21 7.78
C PRO A 142 -2.89 4.44 7.64
N TYR A 143 -2.33 5.66 7.71
CA TYR A 143 -3.07 6.91 7.49
C TYR A 143 -3.88 6.88 6.20
N TYR A 144 -3.34 6.35 5.10
CA TYR A 144 -4.01 6.34 3.80
C TYR A 144 -5.32 5.52 3.81
N SER A 145 -5.37 4.40 4.53
CA SER A 145 -6.63 3.66 4.73
C SER A 145 -7.58 4.39 5.67
N TYR A 146 -7.04 5.08 6.68
CA TYR A 146 -7.86 5.72 7.70
C TYR A 146 -8.51 7.00 7.18
N SER A 147 -7.84 7.70 6.26
CA SER A 147 -8.26 8.97 5.69
C SER A 147 -8.92 8.84 4.32
N PHE A 148 -9.33 7.63 3.91
CA PHE A 148 -9.81 7.40 2.55
C PHE A 148 -10.97 8.37 2.22
N PRO A 149 -10.80 9.34 1.30
CA PRO A 149 -11.68 10.51 1.19
C PRO A 149 -13.14 10.17 0.85
N ALA A 150 -13.37 9.05 0.17
CA ALA A 150 -14.72 8.58 -0.14
C ALA A 150 -15.56 8.24 1.11
N GLN A 151 -14.93 8.14 2.30
CA GLN A 151 -15.54 7.59 3.51
C GLN A 151 -15.55 8.57 4.68
N ARG A 152 -14.65 9.55 4.69
CA ARG A 152 -14.67 10.63 5.67
C ARG A 152 -15.17 11.88 4.97
N HIS A 153 -16.46 12.16 5.16
CA HIS A 153 -17.10 13.38 4.66
C HIS A 153 -16.46 14.66 5.21
N ASP A 154 -15.74 14.55 6.33
CA ASP A 154 -14.95 15.62 6.91
C ASP A 154 -13.54 15.63 6.32
N ALA A 155 -13.19 16.68 5.58
CA ALA A 155 -11.84 16.94 5.06
C ALA A 155 -10.82 17.34 6.16
N GLY A 156 -11.18 17.17 7.44
CA GLY A 156 -10.35 17.52 8.58
C GLY A 156 -9.28 16.47 8.91
N PRO A 157 -8.36 16.79 9.83
CA PRO A 157 -7.40 15.81 10.33
C PRO A 157 -8.10 14.69 11.10
N LEU A 158 -7.46 13.52 11.15
CA LEU A 158 -7.92 12.43 12.01
C LEU A 158 -7.67 12.80 13.47
N VAL A 159 -8.63 12.56 14.35
CA VAL A 159 -8.48 12.81 15.79
C VAL A 159 -8.43 11.48 16.51
N HIS A 160 -7.39 11.25 17.31
CA HIS A 160 -7.27 10.06 18.16
C HIS A 160 -8.01 10.26 19.50
N PRO A 161 -8.81 9.28 19.98
CA PRO A 161 -9.10 7.99 19.35
C PRO A 161 -10.07 8.10 18.17
N LEU A 162 -9.85 7.25 17.16
CA LEU A 162 -10.73 7.11 16.00
C LEU A 162 -12.09 6.56 16.41
N ARG A 163 -13.07 6.83 15.54
CA ARG A 163 -14.42 6.28 15.56
C ARG A 163 -14.69 5.50 14.27
N HIS A 164 -15.74 4.68 14.27
CA HIS A 164 -16.25 4.05 13.05
C HIS A 164 -16.53 5.07 11.95
N LEU A 165 -16.31 4.66 10.69
CA LEU A 165 -16.56 5.51 9.52
C LEU A 165 -18.06 5.77 9.37
N ASP A 166 -18.85 4.71 9.47
CA ASP A 166 -20.31 4.73 9.46
C ASP A 166 -20.84 3.82 10.58
N PRO A 167 -21.09 4.32 11.80
CA PRO A 167 -21.46 3.48 12.93
C PRO A 167 -22.78 2.70 12.73
N ASP A 168 -23.68 3.21 11.89
CA ASP A 168 -24.98 2.60 11.62
C ASP A 168 -24.93 1.62 10.44
N GLY A 169 -23.89 1.70 9.61
CA GLY A 169 -23.65 0.82 8.48
C GLY A 169 -23.50 -0.66 8.87
N PRO A 170 -23.86 -1.60 7.97
CA PRO A 170 -23.82 -3.04 8.23
C PRO A 170 -22.41 -3.57 8.54
N PHE A 171 -21.38 -2.90 8.05
CA PHE A 171 -19.97 -3.23 8.28
C PHE A 171 -19.14 -2.02 8.69
N PHE A 172 -19.76 -1.06 9.36
CA PHE A 172 -19.12 0.15 9.87
C PHE A 172 -18.42 1.05 8.82
N GLY A 173 -18.83 0.94 7.55
CA GLY A 173 -18.24 1.65 6.40
C GLY A 173 -17.09 0.91 5.70
N PHE A 174 -16.66 -0.25 6.20
CA PHE A 174 -15.58 -1.03 5.58
C PHE A 174 -15.97 -1.67 4.23
N ASP A 175 -17.26 -1.70 3.90
CA ASP A 175 -17.83 -2.24 2.67
C ASP A 175 -17.94 -1.21 1.53
N GLN A 176 -17.56 0.05 1.76
CA GLN A 176 -17.72 1.13 0.77
C GLN A 176 -16.64 1.11 -0.34
N TRP A 177 -15.60 0.27 -0.24
CA TRP A 177 -14.64 0.11 -1.34
C TRP A 177 -15.24 -0.79 -2.41
N MET A 178 -15.53 -0.20 -3.57
CA MET A 178 -16.10 -0.89 -4.72
C MET A 178 -15.04 -1.63 -5.56
N MET A 179 -15.38 -2.83 -6.02
CA MET A 179 -14.57 -3.63 -6.94
C MET A 179 -15.36 -4.02 -8.18
N PRO A 180 -14.74 -4.07 -9.37
CA PRO A 180 -15.39 -4.62 -10.55
C PRO A 180 -15.81 -6.08 -10.32
N GLY A 181 -17.10 -6.35 -10.49
CA GLY A 181 -17.67 -7.70 -10.46
C GLY A 181 -17.40 -8.47 -11.76
N PRO A 182 -17.75 -9.77 -11.82
CA PRO A 182 -17.57 -10.61 -13.02
C PRO A 182 -18.32 -10.11 -14.26
N ASP A 183 -19.39 -9.33 -14.05
CA ASP A 183 -20.21 -8.67 -15.06
C ASP A 183 -19.72 -7.25 -15.42
N GLY A 184 -18.61 -6.81 -14.80
CA GLY A 184 -18.08 -5.45 -14.95
C GLY A 184 -18.83 -4.39 -14.13
N VAL A 185 -19.82 -4.79 -13.31
CA VAL A 185 -20.53 -3.88 -12.41
C VAL A 185 -19.78 -3.80 -11.10
N ASP A 186 -19.54 -2.59 -10.61
CA ASP A 186 -18.89 -2.36 -9.33
C ASP A 186 -19.73 -2.90 -8.16
N GLN A 187 -19.08 -3.65 -7.25
CA GLN A 187 -19.70 -4.29 -6.09
C GLN A 187 -18.96 -3.93 -4.80
N PRO A 188 -19.68 -3.79 -3.66
CA PRO A 188 -19.07 -3.64 -2.34
C PRO A 188 -18.10 -4.79 -2.02
N SER A 189 -17.01 -4.49 -1.31
CA SER A 189 -15.95 -5.47 -1.04
C SER A 189 -15.36 -5.34 0.36
N THR A 190 -14.59 -6.36 0.77
CA THR A 190 -13.79 -6.34 1.99
C THR A 190 -12.37 -5.79 1.76
N LYS A 191 -12.05 -5.23 0.57
CA LYS A 191 -10.67 -4.77 0.26
C LYS A 191 -10.19 -3.71 1.24
N LEU A 192 -11.05 -2.79 1.67
CA LEU A 192 -10.66 -1.78 2.65
C LEU A 192 -10.29 -2.40 3.99
N LEU A 193 -11.09 -3.33 4.50
CA LEU A 193 -10.80 -4.01 5.76
C LEU A 193 -9.42 -4.67 5.70
N ILE A 194 -9.15 -5.39 4.62
CA ILE A 194 -7.86 -6.06 4.38
C ILE A 194 -6.71 -5.05 4.27
N ALA A 195 -6.88 -3.96 3.51
CA ALA A 195 -5.87 -2.91 3.36
C ALA A 195 -5.58 -2.22 4.71
N THR A 196 -6.63 -1.90 5.47
CA THR A 196 -6.54 -1.27 6.78
C THR A 196 -5.76 -2.14 7.76
N VAL A 197 -6.18 -3.40 7.94
CA VAL A 197 -5.52 -4.33 8.86
C VAL A 197 -4.11 -4.65 8.39
N GLY A 198 -3.91 -4.88 7.09
CA GLY A 198 -2.60 -5.18 6.52
C GLY A 198 -1.59 -4.05 6.68
N TRP A 199 -1.95 -2.80 6.35
CA TRP A 199 -1.05 -1.66 6.54
C TRP A 199 -0.76 -1.40 8.01
N THR A 200 -1.77 -1.53 8.89
CA THR A 200 -1.61 -1.40 10.34
C THR A 200 -0.63 -2.44 10.89
N ALA A 201 -0.82 -3.71 10.52
CA ALA A 201 0.06 -4.80 10.90
C ALA A 201 1.49 -4.59 10.39
N THR A 202 1.67 -4.18 9.14
CA THR A 202 2.99 -3.84 8.58
C THR A 202 3.70 -2.74 9.36
N ALA A 203 3.00 -1.66 9.73
CA ALA A 203 3.59 -0.59 10.53
C ALA A 203 4.02 -1.08 11.92
N ILE A 204 3.21 -1.93 12.57
CA ILE A 204 3.56 -2.54 13.87
C ILE A 204 4.77 -3.48 13.75
N ILE A 205 4.81 -4.34 12.72
CA ILE A 205 5.94 -5.24 12.44
C ILE A 205 7.23 -4.43 12.25
N ALA A 206 7.16 -3.36 11.47
CA ALA A 206 8.29 -2.47 11.24
C ALA A 206 8.76 -1.82 12.55
N LEU A 207 7.86 -1.25 13.34
CA LEU A 207 8.20 -0.62 14.62
C LEU A 207 8.73 -1.62 15.66
N SER A 208 8.27 -2.86 15.64
CA SER A 208 8.64 -3.87 16.65
C SER A 208 9.99 -4.53 16.36
N GLY A 209 10.36 -4.68 15.09
CA GLY A 209 11.58 -5.43 14.74
C GLY A 209 12.27 -5.02 13.45
N GLY A 210 11.88 -3.91 12.82
CA GLY A 210 12.45 -3.44 11.56
C GLY A 210 12.26 -4.42 10.40
N GLN A 211 11.29 -5.33 10.49
CA GLN A 211 11.12 -6.42 9.51
C GLN A 211 10.36 -5.94 8.29
N TYR A 212 10.91 -6.23 7.11
CA TYR A 212 10.28 -5.89 5.84
C TYR A 212 9.11 -6.81 5.52
N VAL A 213 7.93 -6.23 5.31
CA VAL A 213 6.74 -6.94 4.83
C VAL A 213 6.65 -6.84 3.32
N ARG A 214 6.95 -7.93 2.62
CA ARG A 214 6.93 -8.00 1.14
C ARG A 214 5.52 -8.05 0.56
N ASP A 215 4.64 -8.82 1.18
CA ASP A 215 3.31 -9.11 0.66
C ASP A 215 2.32 -9.44 1.79
N LYS A 216 1.04 -9.58 1.43
CA LYS A 216 -0.06 -9.82 2.38
C LYS A 216 0.11 -11.13 3.16
N ALA A 217 0.68 -12.17 2.56
CA ALA A 217 0.89 -13.45 3.23
C ALA A 217 2.06 -13.36 4.22
N ALA A 218 3.16 -12.73 3.81
CA ALA A 218 4.29 -12.44 4.68
C ALA A 218 3.90 -11.55 5.87
N CYS A 219 2.92 -10.65 5.70
CA CYS A 219 2.38 -9.82 6.79
C CYS A 219 1.86 -10.69 7.95
N VAL A 220 1.07 -11.73 7.64
CA VAL A 220 0.51 -12.63 8.66
C VAL A 220 1.61 -13.40 9.37
N GLU A 221 2.52 -14.02 8.62
CA GLU A 221 3.65 -14.79 9.17
C GLU A 221 4.53 -13.91 10.08
N LEU A 222 4.91 -12.73 9.60
CA LEU A 222 5.77 -11.82 10.35
C LEU A 222 5.06 -11.26 11.59
N TYR A 223 3.76 -11.00 11.53
CA TYR A 223 2.99 -10.56 12.69
C TYR A 223 2.97 -11.65 13.77
N GLN A 224 2.66 -12.89 13.38
CA GLN A 224 2.67 -14.04 14.29
C GLN A 224 4.05 -14.30 14.90
N LYS A 225 5.12 -14.08 14.14
CA LYS A 225 6.49 -14.35 14.56
C LYS A 225 7.08 -13.26 15.44
N HIS A 226 6.82 -11.99 15.13
CA HIS A 226 7.52 -10.85 15.73
C HIS A 226 6.67 -9.98 16.66
N VAL A 227 5.34 -10.05 16.56
CA VAL A 227 4.42 -9.26 17.40
C VAL A 227 3.66 -10.17 18.36
N ALA A 228 2.95 -11.18 17.82
CA ALA A 228 2.32 -12.26 18.58
C ALA A 228 1.43 -11.82 19.77
N ASP A 229 0.70 -10.71 19.62
CA ASP A 229 -0.17 -10.14 20.67
C ASP A 229 -1.66 -10.51 20.47
N GLU A 230 -2.54 -9.85 21.23
CA GLU A 230 -4.00 -10.05 21.21
C GLU A 230 -4.67 -9.76 19.84
N TRP A 231 -3.98 -9.06 18.93
CA TRP A 231 -4.47 -8.72 17.59
C TRP A 231 -4.09 -9.75 16.53
N THR A 232 -3.22 -10.72 16.87
CA THR A 232 -2.76 -11.77 15.94
C THR A 232 -3.93 -12.49 15.29
N GLU A 233 -4.96 -12.84 16.07
CA GLU A 233 -6.14 -13.53 15.55
C GLU A 233 -6.91 -12.66 14.53
N LEU A 234 -7.03 -11.35 14.76
CA LEU A 234 -7.68 -10.43 13.82
C LEU A 234 -6.93 -10.39 12.49
N VAL A 235 -5.60 -10.26 12.53
CA VAL A 235 -4.75 -10.21 11.33
C VAL A 235 -4.90 -11.50 10.51
N VAL A 236 -4.84 -12.66 11.18
CA VAL A 236 -5.03 -13.97 10.55
C VAL A 236 -6.44 -14.11 9.96
N GLN A 237 -7.49 -13.82 10.73
CA GLN A 237 -8.87 -14.01 10.28
C GLN A 237 -9.25 -13.07 9.12
N VAL A 238 -8.79 -11.82 9.14
CA VAL A 238 -9.04 -10.90 8.02
C VAL A 238 -8.33 -11.38 6.76
N HIS A 239 -7.10 -11.88 6.87
CA HIS A 239 -6.42 -12.47 5.73
C HIS A 239 -7.15 -13.73 5.22
N ASP A 240 -7.44 -14.68 6.10
CA ASP A 240 -7.95 -15.98 5.67
C ASP A 240 -9.40 -15.91 5.22
N LEU A 241 -10.27 -15.23 5.96
CA LEU A 241 -11.69 -15.14 5.62
C LEU A 241 -11.90 -14.16 4.46
N CYS A 242 -11.41 -12.93 4.59
CA CYS A 242 -11.76 -11.89 3.62
C CYS A 242 -11.02 -12.06 2.29
N ARG A 243 -9.72 -12.39 2.31
CA ARG A 243 -8.95 -12.59 1.07
C ARG A 243 -9.09 -14.01 0.53
N ASN A 244 -8.87 -15.04 1.34
CA ASN A 244 -8.76 -16.41 0.81
C ASN A 244 -10.12 -17.11 0.65
N ARG A 245 -11.03 -16.97 1.61
CA ARG A 245 -12.34 -17.65 1.57
C ARG A 245 -13.41 -16.87 0.80
N TRP A 246 -13.51 -15.57 1.02
CA TRP A 246 -14.53 -14.74 0.37
C TRP A 246 -14.01 -14.01 -0.89
N HIS A 247 -12.72 -14.15 -1.23
CA HIS A 247 -12.12 -13.56 -2.42
C HIS A 247 -12.41 -12.06 -2.57
N TYR A 248 -12.30 -11.32 -1.46
CA TYR A 248 -12.64 -9.90 -1.35
C TYR A 248 -14.14 -9.55 -1.41
N GLY A 249 -15.02 -10.51 -1.71
CA GLY A 249 -16.47 -10.30 -1.73
C GLY A 249 -17.10 -10.23 -0.34
N LEU A 250 -18.28 -9.63 -0.25
CA LEU A 250 -19.10 -9.73 0.96
C LEU A 250 -19.79 -11.09 1.01
N PRO A 251 -19.78 -11.80 2.16
CA PRO A 251 -20.48 -13.07 2.28
C PRO A 251 -22.00 -12.89 2.22
N SER A 252 -22.68 -13.86 1.60
CA SER A 252 -24.15 -13.94 1.56
C SER A 252 -24.72 -14.69 2.77
N ASP A 253 -23.97 -15.64 3.33
CA ASP A 253 -24.40 -16.43 4.48
C ASP A 253 -24.54 -15.55 5.75
N PRO A 254 -25.66 -15.63 6.49
CA PRO A 254 -25.88 -14.80 7.68
C PRO A 254 -24.84 -14.98 8.80
N ALA A 255 -24.26 -16.18 8.97
CA ALA A 255 -23.24 -16.41 9.99
C ALA A 255 -21.89 -15.80 9.58
N ASP A 256 -21.51 -15.95 8.32
CA ASP A 256 -20.32 -15.27 7.77
C ASP A 256 -20.47 -13.75 7.82
N ARG A 257 -21.67 -13.19 7.58
CA ARG A 257 -21.95 -11.75 7.74
C ARG A 257 -21.80 -11.27 9.18
N ARG A 258 -22.26 -12.05 10.17
CA ARG A 258 -22.03 -11.72 11.59
C ARG A 258 -20.54 -11.74 11.92
N THR A 259 -19.80 -12.71 11.37
CA THR A 259 -18.35 -12.81 11.54
C THR A 259 -17.64 -11.60 10.94
N LEU A 260 -17.96 -11.21 9.70
CA LEU A 260 -17.41 -10.02 9.06
C LEU A 260 -17.70 -8.75 9.89
N ARG A 261 -18.94 -8.58 10.37
CA ARG A 261 -19.29 -7.42 11.22
C ARG A 261 -18.46 -7.39 12.51
N ALA A 262 -18.21 -8.54 13.14
CA ALA A 262 -17.37 -8.63 14.33
C ALA A 262 -15.91 -8.26 14.03
N LEU A 263 -15.35 -8.70 12.90
CA LEU A 263 -14.01 -8.30 12.45
C LEU A 263 -13.91 -6.79 12.21
N CYS A 264 -14.92 -6.19 11.56
CA CYS A 264 -14.99 -4.73 11.37
C CYS A 264 -15.03 -3.98 12.70
N GLY A 265 -15.76 -4.50 13.70
CA GLY A 265 -15.78 -3.96 15.06
C GLY A 265 -14.40 -3.96 15.71
N ARG A 266 -13.75 -5.13 15.78
CA ARG A 266 -12.39 -5.28 16.34
C ARG A 266 -11.33 -4.46 15.62
N THR A 267 -11.52 -4.17 14.33
CA THR A 267 -10.57 -3.37 13.55
C THR A 267 -10.47 -1.95 14.07
N LEU A 268 -11.54 -1.34 14.58
CA LEU A 268 -11.46 0.00 15.18
C LEU A 268 -10.53 0.02 16.40
N ASP A 269 -10.67 -0.98 17.27
CA ASP A 269 -9.82 -1.11 18.45
C ASP A 269 -8.36 -1.34 18.05
N PHE A 270 -8.11 -2.14 17.00
CA PHE A 270 -6.77 -2.36 16.45
C PHE A 270 -6.15 -1.08 15.88
N GLN A 271 -6.93 -0.26 15.16
CA GLN A 271 -6.48 1.03 14.65
C GLN A 271 -6.09 1.98 15.80
N ASN A 272 -6.88 2.02 16.87
CA ASN A 272 -6.60 2.85 18.05
C ASN A 272 -5.40 2.34 18.85
N HIS A 273 -5.26 1.02 18.98
CA HIS A 273 -4.05 0.39 19.52
C HIS A 273 -2.81 0.86 18.74
N TYR A 274 -2.86 0.74 17.42
CA TYR A 274 -1.78 1.21 16.56
C TYR A 274 -1.47 2.69 16.76
N LEU A 275 -2.48 3.56 16.79
CA LEU A 275 -2.25 5.00 16.99
C LEU A 275 -1.61 5.33 18.35
N THR A 276 -1.84 4.51 19.38
CA THR A 276 -1.12 4.61 20.65
C THR A 276 0.36 4.26 20.50
N VAL A 277 0.68 3.22 19.71
CA VAL A 277 2.08 2.88 19.35
C VAL A 277 2.71 4.00 18.52
N TYR A 278 1.99 4.49 17.51
CA TYR A 278 2.44 5.52 16.61
C TYR A 278 2.69 6.86 17.30
N ARG A 279 1.85 7.23 18.28
CA ARG A 279 2.05 8.41 19.12
C ARG A 279 3.42 8.39 19.82
N ARG A 280 3.81 7.25 20.41
CA ARG A 280 5.12 7.10 21.09
C ARG A 280 6.28 7.26 20.11
N TYR A 281 6.12 6.69 18.91
CA TYR A 281 7.08 6.86 17.83
C TYR A 281 7.21 8.34 17.44
N GLN A 282 6.09 9.05 17.26
CA GLN A 282 6.11 10.49 16.92
C GLN A 282 6.77 11.36 17.98
N LEU A 283 6.53 11.09 19.27
CA LEU A 283 7.24 11.80 20.35
C LEU A 283 8.75 11.57 20.30
N THR A 284 9.18 10.36 19.92
CA THR A 284 10.61 10.04 19.76
C THR A 284 11.22 10.80 18.59
N GLU A 285 10.52 10.88 17.45
CA GLU A 285 10.98 11.64 16.28
C GLU A 285 11.01 13.16 16.55
N LEU A 286 10.02 13.71 17.27
CA LEU A 286 10.01 15.11 17.69
C LEU A 286 11.12 15.45 18.69
N ALA A 287 11.48 14.50 19.56
CA ALA A 287 12.58 14.64 20.50
C ALA A 287 13.96 14.32 19.87
N SER A 288 14.00 13.89 18.61
CA SER A 288 15.26 13.60 17.94
C SER A 288 16.07 14.89 17.75
N GLY A 289 17.40 14.81 17.81
CA GLY A 289 18.28 15.94 17.44
C GLY A 289 18.38 16.17 15.93
N ASP A 290 17.53 15.52 15.14
CA ASP A 290 17.55 15.52 13.67
C ASP A 290 16.38 16.39 13.17
N SER A 291 16.72 17.53 12.57
CA SER A 291 15.73 18.51 12.13
C SER A 291 14.82 18.00 11.01
N GLU A 292 15.27 17.04 10.19
CA GLU A 292 14.44 16.45 9.15
C GLU A 292 13.37 15.55 9.78
N ARG A 293 13.75 14.72 10.74
CA ARG A 293 12.84 13.87 11.52
C ARG A 293 11.82 14.68 12.28
N GLN A 294 12.27 15.71 13.01
CA GLN A 294 11.39 16.61 13.75
C GLN A 294 10.36 17.29 12.85
N ARG A 295 10.79 17.81 11.69
CA ARG A 295 9.90 18.45 10.72
C ARG A 295 8.88 17.46 10.16
N LEU A 296 9.33 16.27 9.74
CA LEU A 296 8.44 15.25 9.19
C LEU A 296 7.41 14.78 10.23
N ALA A 297 7.83 14.59 11.48
CA ALA A 297 6.97 14.25 12.59
C ALA A 297 5.91 15.35 12.84
N ALA A 298 6.32 16.61 12.86
CA ALA A 298 5.41 17.74 13.01
C ALA A 298 4.38 17.83 11.87
N GLU A 299 4.76 17.60 10.62
CA GLU A 299 3.82 17.54 9.49
C GLU A 299 2.81 16.39 9.64
N ARG A 300 3.27 15.20 10.07
CA ARG A 300 2.39 14.04 10.30
C ARG A 300 1.39 14.30 11.43
N CYS A 301 1.78 15.04 12.48
CA CYS A 301 0.86 15.46 13.55
C CYS A 301 -0.21 16.46 13.09
N LYS A 302 -0.07 17.10 11.92
CA LYS A 302 -1.16 17.87 11.30
C LYS A 302 -2.21 16.99 10.64
N GLN A 303 -1.85 15.76 10.29
CA GLN A 303 -2.73 14.79 9.64
C GLN A 303 -3.46 13.90 10.66
N ILE A 304 -2.80 13.60 11.78
CA ILE A 304 -3.36 12.86 12.91
C ILE A 304 -3.11 13.66 14.20
N VAL A 305 -4.19 14.17 14.79
CA VAL A 305 -4.18 14.98 16.00
C VAL A 305 -4.28 14.09 17.24
N PHE A 306 -3.29 14.23 18.12
CA PHE A 306 -3.30 13.69 19.48
C PHE A 306 -3.51 14.84 20.47
N SER A 307 -4.60 14.79 21.23
CA SER A 307 -5.07 15.92 22.05
C SER A 307 -4.44 16.02 23.44
N ASP A 308 -3.46 15.18 23.75
CA ASP A 308 -2.81 15.18 25.05
C ASP A 308 -1.73 16.28 25.18
N GLN A 309 -1.45 16.68 26.41
CA GLN A 309 -0.55 17.80 26.71
C GLN A 309 0.90 17.52 26.29
N GLU A 310 1.35 16.27 26.37
CA GLU A 310 2.72 15.89 26.03
C GLU A 310 3.01 16.10 24.54
N MET A 311 2.09 15.72 23.65
CA MET A 311 2.23 15.97 22.21
C MET A 311 2.20 17.47 21.89
N VAL A 312 1.31 18.22 22.54
CA VAL A 312 1.23 19.69 22.37
C VAL A 312 2.55 20.36 22.76
N ASP A 313 3.13 19.97 23.89
CA ASP A 313 4.39 20.55 24.37
C ASP A 313 5.58 20.15 23.48
N ALA A 314 5.61 18.91 22.96
CA ALA A 314 6.62 18.47 22.00
C ALA A 314 6.59 19.29 20.70
N LEU A 315 5.40 19.54 20.15
CA LEU A 315 5.23 20.35 18.93
C LEU A 315 5.62 21.82 19.14
N ARG A 316 5.31 22.39 20.31
CA ARG A 316 5.71 23.77 20.65
C ARG A 316 7.23 23.94 20.65
N LYS A 317 7.97 22.96 21.17
CA LYS A 317 9.45 23.00 21.20
C LYS A 317 10.05 23.01 19.79
N VAL A 318 9.51 22.22 18.87
CA VAL A 318 9.98 22.18 17.47
C VAL A 318 9.62 23.47 16.71
N GLY A 319 8.51 24.12 17.07
CA GLY A 319 8.08 25.38 16.46
C GLY A 319 8.76 26.64 17.00
N ASP A 320 9.49 26.55 18.12
CA ASP A 320 10.18 27.69 18.73
C ASP A 320 11.53 27.93 18.04
N PRO A 321 11.70 29.03 17.27
CA PRO A 321 12.94 29.33 16.57
C PRO A 321 14.16 29.55 17.48
N ALA A 322 13.97 29.68 18.80
CA ALA A 322 15.07 29.80 19.76
C ALA A 322 15.74 28.46 20.13
N SER A 323 15.25 27.33 19.60
CA SER A 323 15.66 25.97 20.00
C SER A 323 16.68 25.30 19.07
N GLY A 324 17.22 26.01 18.06
CA GLY A 324 18.10 25.45 17.01
C GLY A 324 19.38 26.24 16.77
#